data_AF-A0A960PQH7-F1
#
_entry.id   AF-A0A960PQH7-F1
#
_cell.length_a   1.000
_cell.length_b   1.000
_cell.length_c   1.000
_cell.angle_alpha   90.00
_cell.angle_beta   90.00
_cell.angle_gamma   90.00
#
_symmetry.space_group_name_H-M   'P 1'
#
loop_
_entity.id
_entity.type
_entity.pdbx_description
1 polymer ?
#
loop_
_entity_poly.entity_id
_entity_poly.type
_entity_poly.pdbx_seq_one_letter_code
_entity_poly.pdbx_strand_id
1 'polypeptide(L)'
;FAVEARWTDFRGQSGAGQAVALTGDTGYFWFFRDSNVETVLKVLDGRSNNGNFWVFYGALSNVDYDLVVTDCETGAVKTYLNRGRTFASVGDTMAFTGTSP
;
A
#
# COMPACT_ATOMS: atom_id res chain seq x y z
N PHE A 1 4.99 -3.07 9.89
CA PHE A 1 5.10 -2.30 8.64
C PHE A 1 4.40 -0.97 8.80
N ALA A 2 5.02 0.10 8.31
CA ALA A 2 4.37 1.40 8.11
C ALA A 2 4.06 1.56 6.62
N VAL A 3 2.92 2.15 6.30
CA VAL A 3 2.53 2.41 4.91
C VAL A 3 2.15 3.87 4.79
N GLU A 4 2.69 4.53 3.78
CA GLU A 4 2.37 5.91 3.41
C GLU A 4 1.87 5.93 1.98
N ALA A 5 0.95 6.85 1.69
CA ALA A 5 0.47 7.10 0.35
C ALA A 5 0.71 8.56 -0.01
N ARG A 6 1.14 8.82 -1.25
CA ARG A 6 1.17 10.17 -1.82
C ARG A 6 0.48 10.15 -3.16
N TRP A 7 -0.50 11.03 -3.33
CA TRP A 7 -1.32 11.12 -4.53
C TRP A 7 -0.97 12.35 -5.37
N THR A 8 -1.23 12.28 -6.67
CA THR A 8 -1.25 13.40 -7.61
C THR A 8 -2.52 13.32 -8.47
N ASP A 9 -3.36 14.36 -8.41
CA ASP A 9 -4.63 14.41 -9.14
C ASP A 9 -4.45 14.80 -10.62
N PHE A 10 -5.55 14.80 -11.37
CA PHE A 10 -5.56 15.14 -12.78
C PHE A 10 -5.24 16.61 -13.09
N ARG A 11 -5.20 17.48 -12.07
CA ARG A 11 -4.82 18.89 -12.17
C ARG A 11 -3.36 19.11 -11.76
N GLY A 12 -2.65 18.04 -11.39
CA GLY A 12 -1.26 18.10 -10.93
C GLY A 12 -1.10 18.55 -9.48
N GLN A 13 -2.18 18.57 -8.69
CA GLN A 13 -2.10 18.81 -7.25
C GLN A 13 -1.69 17.52 -6.55
N SER A 14 -0.90 17.62 -5.48
CA SER A 14 -0.43 16.46 -4.73
C SER A 14 -0.69 16.59 -3.24
N GLY A 15 -0.77 15.45 -2.55
CA GLY A 15 -0.96 15.40 -1.11
C GLY A 15 -0.67 14.03 -0.52
N ALA A 16 -0.65 13.96 0.82
CA ALA A 16 -0.57 12.71 1.53
C ALA A 16 -1.95 12.04 1.60
N GLY A 17 -2.00 10.74 1.35
CA GLY A 17 -3.16 9.93 1.68
C GLY A 17 -3.26 9.72 3.19
N GLN A 18 -4.48 9.51 3.66
CA GLN A 18 -4.81 9.40 5.07
C GLN A 18 -5.14 7.95 5.38
N ALA A 19 -4.30 7.33 6.21
CA ALA A 19 -4.40 5.93 6.55
C ALA A 19 -5.49 5.67 7.59
N VAL A 20 -6.24 4.59 7.40
CA VAL A 20 -7.15 4.04 8.41
C VAL A 20 -6.90 2.55 8.53
N ALA A 21 -6.66 2.07 9.75
CA ALA A 21 -6.52 0.64 10.03
C ALA A 21 -7.90 -0.04 10.02
N LEU A 22 -8.02 -1.22 9.40
CA LEU A 22 -9.20 -2.09 9.53
C LEU A 22 -8.93 -3.28 10.44
N THR A 23 -7.78 -3.93 10.28
CA THR A 23 -7.33 -5.09 11.06
C THR A 23 -5.85 -4.93 11.41
N GLY A 24 -5.26 -5.94 12.07
CA GLY A 24 -3.82 -5.93 12.38
C GLY A 24 -2.90 -5.96 11.15
N ASP A 25 -3.40 -6.38 9.99
CA ASP A 25 -2.63 -6.55 8.75
C ASP A 25 -3.19 -5.78 7.55
N THR A 26 -4.38 -5.17 7.68
CA THR A 26 -5.12 -4.54 6.58
C THR A 26 -5.51 -3.11 6.93
N GLY A 27 -5.32 -2.20 5.97
CA GLY A 27 -5.65 -0.78 6.06
C GLY A 27 -6.21 -0.25 4.74
N TYR A 28 -6.73 0.97 4.76
CA TYR A 28 -7.08 1.71 3.55
C TYR A 28 -6.59 3.15 3.62
N PHE A 29 -6.52 3.79 2.46
CA PHE A 29 -6.28 5.23 2.34
C PHE A 29 -7.48 5.91 1.70
N TRP A 30 -7.78 7.11 2.21
CA TRP A 30 -8.54 8.12 1.48
C TRP A 30 -7.63 9.30 1.15
N PHE A 31 -7.93 10.05 0.08
CA PHE A 31 -7.06 11.14 -0.38
C PHE A 31 -7.67 12.53 -0.14
N PHE A 32 -8.91 12.74 -0.62
CA PHE A 32 -9.54 14.07 -0.64
C PHE A 32 -10.61 14.26 0.44
N ARG A 33 -11.36 13.20 0.72
CA ARG A 33 -12.45 13.18 1.71
C ARG A 33 -12.48 11.83 2.40
N ASP A 34 -12.67 11.82 3.71
CA ASP A 34 -12.75 10.61 4.54
C ASP A 34 -13.87 9.65 4.12
N SER A 35 -14.93 10.19 3.51
CA SER A 35 -16.05 9.43 2.98
C SER A 35 -15.77 8.73 1.63
N ASN A 36 -14.55 8.78 1.09
CA ASN A 36 -14.19 8.16 -0.20
C ASN A 36 -12.86 7.41 -0.11
N VAL A 37 -12.95 6.09 0.02
CA VAL A 37 -11.78 5.21 0.04
C VAL A 37 -11.19 5.10 -1.37
N GLU A 38 -9.88 5.23 -1.48
CA GLU A 38 -9.18 5.29 -2.78
C GLU A 38 -8.35 4.03 -3.03
N THR A 39 -7.83 3.39 -1.97
CA THR A 39 -7.09 2.12 -2.07
C THR A 39 -7.14 1.36 -0.76
N VAL A 40 -7.25 0.03 -0.85
CA VAL A 40 -7.14 -0.89 0.30
C VAL A 40 -5.85 -1.69 0.13
N LEU A 41 -5.11 -1.90 1.22
CA LEU A 41 -3.86 -2.64 1.23
C LEU A 41 -3.78 -3.56 2.45
N LYS A 42 -3.07 -4.69 2.29
CA LYS A 42 -2.67 -5.54 3.41
C LYS A 42 -1.22 -5.99 3.28
N VAL A 43 -0.57 -6.18 4.43
CA VAL A 43 0.76 -6.82 4.52
C VAL A 43 0.61 -8.11 5.33
N LEU A 44 0.66 -9.25 4.65
CA LEU A 44 0.47 -10.56 5.26
C LEU A 44 1.79 -11.23 5.61
N ASP A 45 1.81 -11.93 6.73
CA ASP A 45 2.90 -12.86 7.07
C ASP A 45 2.75 -14.16 6.27
N GLY A 46 3.42 -14.23 5.12
CA GLY A 46 3.49 -15.40 4.26
C GLY A 46 4.78 -16.21 4.45
N ARG A 47 5.54 -15.97 5.52
CA ARG A 47 6.88 -16.55 5.69
C ARG A 47 6.87 -18.08 5.75
N SER A 48 5.81 -18.67 6.30
CA SER A 48 5.64 -20.13 6.32
C SER A 48 5.52 -20.76 4.93
N ASN A 49 5.15 -19.98 3.91
CA ASN A 49 5.00 -20.45 2.53
C ASN A 49 6.26 -20.27 1.69
N ASN A 50 6.93 -19.11 1.79
CA ASN A 50 8.07 -18.80 0.94
C ASN A 50 9.13 -17.88 1.58
N GLY A 51 9.10 -17.70 2.91
CA GLY A 51 10.06 -16.87 3.64
C GLY A 51 9.87 -15.36 3.48
N ASN A 52 8.74 -14.90 2.91
CA ASN A 52 8.51 -13.48 2.69
C ASN A 52 7.17 -12.99 3.30
N PHE A 53 7.16 -11.74 3.73
CA PHE A 53 5.92 -10.98 3.88
C PHE A 53 5.39 -10.59 2.51
N TRP A 54 4.07 -10.59 2.38
CA TRP A 54 3.37 -10.33 1.12
C TRP A 54 2.64 -9.01 1.18
N VAL A 55 2.74 -8.19 0.14
CA VAL A 55 1.97 -6.94 0.02
C VAL A 55 0.90 -7.12 -1.04
N PHE A 56 -0.34 -6.81 -0.69
CA PHE A 56 -1.45 -6.73 -1.65
C PHE A 56 -2.10 -5.37 -1.58
N TYR A 57 -2.48 -4.81 -2.72
CA TYR A 57 -3.37 -3.67 -2.75
C TYR A 57 -4.36 -3.75 -3.91
N GLY A 58 -5.48 -3.04 -3.75
CA GLY A 58 -6.48 -2.82 -4.79
C GLY A 58 -6.88 -1.36 -4.85
N ALA A 59 -6.77 -0.77 -6.03
CA ALA A 59 -7.16 0.60 -6.31
C ALA A 59 -8.68 0.69 -6.52
N LEU A 60 -9.32 1.58 -5.77
CA LEU A 60 -10.68 2.06 -6.02
C LEU A 60 -10.65 3.41 -6.76
N SER A 61 -9.46 3.83 -7.17
CA SER A 61 -9.19 5.11 -7.81
C SER A 61 -8.38 4.93 -9.08
N ASN A 62 -8.53 5.89 -9.99
CA ASN A 62 -7.66 6.08 -11.14
C ASN A 62 -6.76 7.31 -11.01
N VAL A 63 -6.65 7.87 -9.80
CA VAL A 63 -5.68 8.92 -9.47
C VAL A 63 -4.26 8.31 -9.44
N ASP A 64 -3.26 9.12 -9.77
CA ASP A 64 -1.87 8.69 -9.65
C ASP A 64 -1.47 8.67 -8.16
N TYR A 65 -0.90 7.58 -7.69
CA TYR A 65 -0.34 7.54 -6.34
C TYR A 65 0.78 6.53 -6.19
N ASP A 66 1.66 6.81 -5.24
CA ASP A 66 2.66 5.88 -4.72
C ASP A 66 2.23 5.36 -3.34
N LEU A 67 2.49 4.07 -3.10
CA LEU A 67 2.41 3.41 -1.79
C LEU A 67 3.82 3.05 -1.37
N VAL A 68 4.31 3.68 -0.31
CA VAL A 68 5.59 3.37 0.30
C VAL A 68 5.34 2.47 1.50
N VAL A 69 5.82 1.23 1.42
CA VAL A 69 5.75 0.24 2.50
C VAL A 69 7.13 0.12 3.12
N THR A 70 7.22 0.37 4.43
CA THR A 70 8.45 0.27 5.21
C THR A 70 8.32 -0.86 6.22
N ASP A 71 9.28 -1.79 6.18
CA ASP A 71 9.54 -2.70 7.28
C ASP A 71 10.20 -1.91 8.43
N CYS A 72 9.46 -1.75 9.53
CA CYS A 72 9.94 -0.97 10.67
C CYS A 72 11.01 -1.70 11.50
N GLU A 73 11.20 -3.01 11.29
CA GLU A 73 12.22 -3.79 11.99
C GLU A 73 13.56 -3.72 11.24
N THR A 74 13.54 -3.90 9.93
CA THR A 74 14.76 -3.96 9.10
C THR A 74 15.11 -2.64 8.42
N GLY A 75 14.15 -1.72 8.31
CA GLY A 75 14.28 -0.48 7.53
C GLY A 75 14.15 -0.69 6.02
N ALA A 76 13.83 -1.91 5.55
CA ALA A 76 13.62 -2.17 4.13
C ALA A 76 12.38 -1.43 3.60
N VAL A 77 12.45 -0.97 2.34
CA VAL A 77 11.38 -0.19 1.71
C VAL A 77 11.00 -0.78 0.35
N LYS A 78 9.70 -0.86 0.09
CA LYS A 78 9.11 -1.12 -1.24
C LYS A 78 8.19 0.02 -1.62
N THR A 79 8.27 0.45 -2.88
CA THR A 79 7.36 1.44 -3.44
C THR A 79 6.54 0.81 -4.55
N TYR A 80 5.23 0.94 -4.46
CA TYR A 80 4.29 0.50 -5.48
C TYR A 80 3.62 1.71 -6.11
N LEU A 81 3.47 1.70 -7.43
CA LEU A 81 2.89 2.81 -8.19
C LEU A 81 1.55 2.40 -8.78
N ASN A 82 0.50 3.16 -8.50
CA ASN A 82 -0.72 3.17 -9.30
C ASN A 82 -0.64 4.35 -10.26
N ARG A 83 -0.33 4.09 -11.53
CA ARG A 83 -0.28 5.17 -12.52
C ARG A 83 -1.68 5.71 -12.76
N GLY A 84 -1.78 7.04 -12.86
CA GLY A 84 -3.04 7.71 -13.17
C GLY A 84 -3.73 7.11 -14.40
N ARG A 85 -5.07 7.20 -14.42
CA ARG A 85 -5.99 6.62 -15.42
C ARG A 85 -6.08 5.09 -15.40
N THR A 86 -5.50 4.43 -14.39
CA THR A 86 -5.57 2.98 -14.20
C THR A 86 -6.19 2.63 -12.86
N PHE A 87 -7.09 1.62 -12.84
CA PHE A 87 -7.52 0.94 -11.62
C PHE A 87 -6.71 -0.34 -11.48
N ALA A 88 -5.63 -0.33 -10.69
CA ALA A 88 -4.72 -1.46 -10.56
C ALA A 88 -5.00 -2.31 -9.30
N SER A 89 -4.53 -3.56 -9.34
CA SER A 89 -4.36 -4.40 -8.16
C SER A 89 -3.03 -5.14 -8.28
N VAL A 90 -2.34 -5.33 -7.16
CA VAL A 90 -1.06 -6.06 -7.11
C VAL A 90 -1.09 -7.05 -5.95
N GLY A 91 -0.43 -8.20 -6.17
CA GLY A 91 -0.05 -9.14 -5.12
C GLY A 91 1.44 -9.46 -5.24
N ASP A 92 2.25 -8.80 -4.43
CA ASP A 92 3.69 -9.07 -4.32
C ASP A 92 3.92 -10.07 -3.18
N THR A 93 4.07 -11.34 -3.54
CA THR A 93 4.34 -12.43 -2.59
C THR A 93 5.82 -12.59 -2.26
N MET A 94 6.66 -11.63 -2.67
CA MET A 94 8.10 -11.58 -2.41
C MET A 94 8.51 -10.19 -1.88
N ALA A 95 7.59 -9.49 -1.21
CA ALA A 95 7.76 -8.07 -0.89
C ALA A 95 8.90 -7.82 0.11
N PHE A 96 8.93 -8.55 1.22
CA PHE A 96 10.01 -8.42 2.21
C PHE A 96 10.44 -9.79 2.69
N THR A 97 11.73 -10.10 2.58
CA THR A 97 12.27 -11.33 3.16
C THR A 97 12.24 -11.22 4.67
N GLY A 98 11.57 -12.15 5.33
CA GLY A 98 11.57 -12.27 6.77
C GLY A 98 12.49 -13.42 7.21
N THR A 99 13.02 -13.33 8.42
CA THR A 99 13.56 -14.53 9.07
C THR A 99 12.42 -15.50 9.34
N SER A 100 12.70 -16.81 9.24
CA SER A 100 11.72 -17.84 9.61
C SER A 100 11.14 -17.54 11.01
N PRO A 101 9.81 -17.67 11.19
CA PRO A 101 9.17 -17.41 12.48
C PRO A 101 9.67 -18.35 13.59
#